data_AF-A0A1G9UUD2-F1
#
_entry.id   AF-A0A1G9UUD2-F1
#
_cell.length_a   1.000
_cell.length_b   1.000
_cell.length_c   1.000
_cell.angle_alpha   90.00
_cell.angle_beta   90.00
_cell.angle_gamma   90.00
#
_symmetry.space_group_name_H-M   'P 1'
#
loop_
_entity.id
_entity.type
_entity.pdbx_description
1 polymer ?
#
loop_
_entity_poly.entity_id
_entity_poly.type
_entity_poly.pdbx_seq_one_letter_code
_entity_poly.pdbx_strand_id
1 'polypeptide(L)'
;MGILLKGGKVLTGANEQKDLDILVEGTKIAKVGNSLPEDGHTVIDVAGKLITPGLVDLHIHLREPGGEQKETIETGTKAAARGGFTTVAAMPNTKPVPDNVEQLQWVNERIKETGDVRVLPYASITVRQAGKELTDFEGLKNAGAFAFTDDGVGVQSADMMLQAMQLAKQNDAVIVAHCEENTLIHKGAVHEGVFSEKHGLNGIPSICEAVQIARDVLLAEAAGARYHVCHVSTKESVRVIKDAKAAGIKVTAEVTPHHLLLCDEDIPGMDANYKMNPPLRSKEDREALIEAYRSGVIDFLATDHAPHTKEDKEQGMELAPFGIVGLETAFPLLYTHLVQKGILTLQELVDGFTSKPSEAFELSFGKIESGGIADLTVIDLEHEEKINPENFFSKGKNTPFAGWTCKGWPVLTIVEGSIKYEKESVHA
;
A
#
# COMPACT_ATOMS: atom_id res chain seq x y z
N MET A 1 0.69 33.98 5.06
CA MET A 1 0.74 33.57 3.64
C MET A 1 0.60 32.06 3.60
N GLY A 2 -0.20 31.55 2.67
CA GLY A 2 -0.56 30.14 2.56
C GLY A 2 -0.63 29.72 1.09
N ILE A 3 -1.09 28.51 0.81
CA ILE A 3 -1.26 27.97 -0.55
C ILE A 3 -2.77 27.92 -0.84
N LEU A 4 -3.20 28.53 -1.93
CA LEU A 4 -4.58 28.47 -2.42
C LEU A 4 -4.63 27.60 -3.66
N LEU A 5 -5.22 26.40 -3.54
CA LEU A 5 -5.58 25.57 -4.69
C LEU A 5 -6.90 26.08 -5.26
N LYS A 6 -6.91 26.53 -6.51
CA LYS A 6 -8.06 27.20 -7.13
C LYS A 6 -8.71 26.34 -8.22
N GLY A 7 -10.03 26.20 -8.17
CA GLY A 7 -10.86 25.59 -9.22
C GLY A 7 -10.79 24.06 -9.34
N GLY A 8 -10.32 23.34 -8.32
CA GLY A 8 -10.17 21.88 -8.39
C GLY A 8 -11.48 21.13 -8.14
N LYS A 9 -11.58 19.91 -8.68
CA LYS A 9 -12.71 19.01 -8.45
C LYS A 9 -12.48 18.18 -7.21
N VAL A 10 -13.39 18.26 -6.24
CA VAL A 10 -13.35 17.46 -5.00
C VAL A 10 -14.53 16.49 -4.99
N LEU A 11 -14.28 15.23 -4.64
CA LEU A 11 -15.33 14.24 -4.42
C LEU A 11 -16.09 14.55 -3.12
N THR A 12 -17.43 14.61 -3.20
CA THR A 12 -18.28 14.88 -2.03
C THR A 12 -19.09 13.66 -1.55
N GLY A 13 -18.71 12.47 -1.99
CA GLY A 13 -19.43 11.21 -1.74
C GLY A 13 -20.36 10.83 -2.89
N ALA A 14 -20.80 9.56 -2.91
CA ALA A 14 -21.65 9.00 -3.95
C ALA A 14 -21.14 9.23 -5.40
N ASN A 15 -19.82 9.36 -5.57
CA ASN A 15 -19.16 9.65 -6.85
C ASN A 15 -19.55 11.01 -7.47
N GLU A 16 -20.04 11.96 -6.66
CA GLU A 16 -20.29 13.34 -7.06
C GLU A 16 -19.02 14.19 -6.92
N GLN A 17 -18.79 15.08 -7.89
CA GLN A 17 -17.68 16.03 -7.89
C GLN A 17 -18.21 17.47 -7.82
N LYS A 18 -17.54 18.32 -7.05
CA LYS A 18 -17.79 19.76 -7.01
C LYS A 18 -16.50 20.53 -7.27
N ASP A 19 -16.61 21.60 -8.03
CA ASP A 19 -15.52 22.57 -8.17
C ASP A 19 -15.41 23.34 -6.85
N LEU A 20 -14.23 23.29 -6.22
CA LEU A 20 -13.92 23.90 -4.94
C LEU A 20 -12.50 24.46 -4.95
N ASP A 21 -12.31 25.50 -4.17
CA ASP A 21 -11.01 26.02 -3.77
C ASP A 21 -10.64 25.46 -2.38
N ILE A 22 -9.35 25.22 -2.17
CA ILE A 22 -8.82 24.78 -0.88
C ILE A 22 -7.69 25.72 -0.46
N LEU A 23 -7.87 26.38 0.68
CA LEU A 23 -6.85 27.22 1.29
C LEU A 23 -6.12 26.43 2.37
N VAL A 24 -4.79 26.36 2.24
CA VAL A 24 -3.86 25.77 3.19
C VAL A 24 -3.09 26.88 3.90
N GLU A 25 -3.06 26.85 5.23
CA GLU A 25 -2.27 27.75 6.07
C GLU A 25 -1.51 26.97 7.14
N GLY A 26 -0.18 27.14 7.18
CA GLY A 26 0.67 26.31 8.03
C GLY A 26 0.49 24.84 7.68
N THR A 27 0.19 23.99 8.67
CA THR A 27 0.01 22.54 8.47
C THR A 27 -1.43 22.12 8.23
N LYS A 28 -2.37 23.07 8.09
CA LYS A 28 -3.81 22.79 8.11
C LYS A 28 -4.54 23.27 6.86
N ILE A 29 -5.63 22.58 6.56
CA ILE A 29 -6.65 23.04 5.63
C ILE A 29 -7.44 24.14 6.35
N ALA A 30 -7.18 25.39 6.02
CA ALA A 30 -7.83 26.53 6.67
C ALA A 30 -9.30 26.65 6.25
N LYS A 31 -9.58 26.53 4.94
CA LYS A 31 -10.94 26.63 4.36
C LYS A 31 -11.09 25.77 3.12
N VAL A 32 -12.30 25.26 2.93
CA VAL A 32 -12.75 24.61 1.69
C VAL A 32 -14.03 25.32 1.26
N GLY A 33 -14.12 25.76 0.01
CA GLY A 33 -15.30 26.51 -0.45
C GLY A 33 -15.17 27.01 -1.88
N ASN A 34 -16.13 27.84 -2.31
CA ASN A 34 -16.13 28.43 -3.64
C ASN A 34 -15.54 29.84 -3.61
N SER A 35 -14.73 30.18 -4.62
CA SER A 35 -14.25 31.56 -4.87
C SER A 35 -13.56 32.18 -3.65
N LEU A 36 -12.62 31.42 -3.06
CA LEU A 36 -11.82 31.93 -1.94
C LEU A 36 -10.91 33.08 -2.42
N PRO A 37 -10.72 34.13 -1.59
CA PRO A 37 -9.93 35.29 -1.99
C PRO A 37 -8.44 34.97 -2.05
N GLU A 38 -7.72 35.63 -2.98
CA GLU A 38 -6.30 35.38 -3.22
C GLU A 38 -5.36 36.08 -2.23
N ASP A 39 -5.86 36.98 -1.38
CA ASP A 39 -5.27 37.73 -0.24
C ASP A 39 -3.77 37.53 0.12
N GLY A 40 -2.86 37.61 -0.86
CA GLY A 40 -1.42 37.40 -0.67
C GLY A 40 -1.00 35.94 -0.45
N HIS A 41 -1.83 34.97 -0.82
CA HIS A 41 -1.51 33.55 -0.85
C HIS A 41 -0.79 33.17 -2.16
N THR A 42 0.01 32.11 -2.13
CA THR A 42 0.51 31.47 -3.35
C THR A 42 -0.65 30.74 -4.02
N VAL A 43 -1.09 31.23 -5.17
CA VAL A 43 -2.20 30.64 -5.92
C VAL A 43 -1.65 29.57 -6.86
N ILE A 44 -2.21 28.36 -6.77
CA ILE A 44 -1.95 27.27 -7.71
C ILE A 44 -3.27 26.97 -8.42
N ASP A 45 -3.30 27.23 -9.72
CA ASP A 45 -4.45 26.92 -10.56
C ASP A 45 -4.51 25.42 -10.83
N VAL A 46 -5.56 24.78 -10.32
CA VAL A 46 -5.81 23.35 -10.47
C VAL A 46 -7.15 23.11 -11.17
N ALA A 47 -7.62 24.09 -11.95
CA ALA A 47 -8.87 24.04 -12.68
C ALA A 47 -9.05 22.72 -13.44
N GLY A 48 -10.18 22.07 -13.19
CA GLY A 48 -10.57 20.82 -13.85
C GLY A 48 -9.82 19.56 -13.40
N LYS A 49 -8.76 19.69 -12.60
CA LYS A 49 -8.04 18.55 -12.00
C LYS A 49 -8.73 18.08 -10.73
N LEU A 50 -8.53 16.82 -10.38
CA LEU A 50 -9.09 16.24 -9.15
C LEU A 50 -8.20 16.62 -7.95
N ILE A 51 -8.79 17.11 -6.87
CA ILE A 51 -8.13 17.20 -5.57
C ILE A 51 -8.67 16.09 -4.68
N THR A 52 -7.79 15.25 -4.14
CA THR A 52 -8.13 14.21 -3.17
C THR A 52 -7.43 14.48 -1.84
N PRO A 53 -7.90 13.87 -0.73
CA PRO A 53 -7.01 13.70 0.41
C PRO A 53 -5.71 13.06 -0.06
N GLY A 54 -4.61 13.38 0.62
CA GLY A 54 -3.35 12.68 0.40
C GLY A 54 -3.54 11.17 0.53
N LEU A 55 -2.99 10.42 -0.41
CA LEU A 55 -3.17 8.97 -0.44
C LEU A 55 -2.41 8.31 0.73
N VAL A 56 -2.91 7.18 1.18
CA VAL A 56 -2.45 6.40 2.33
C VAL A 56 -2.16 4.98 1.84
N ASP A 57 -0.92 4.54 1.99
CA ASP A 57 -0.49 3.19 1.64
C ASP A 57 0.04 2.45 2.87
N LEU A 58 -0.67 1.42 3.33
CA LEU A 58 -0.32 0.73 4.56
C LEU A 58 0.62 -0.47 4.35
N HIS A 59 1.14 -0.66 3.13
CA HIS A 59 2.08 -1.73 2.81
C HIS A 59 3.15 -1.29 1.81
N ILE A 60 4.31 -0.88 2.32
CA ILE A 60 5.49 -0.58 1.48
C ILE A 60 6.80 -1.11 2.08
N HIS A 61 7.82 -1.25 1.24
CA HIS A 61 9.19 -1.57 1.64
C HIS A 61 10.17 -0.46 1.27
N LEU A 62 10.66 0.28 2.28
CA LEU A 62 11.67 1.34 2.08
C LEU A 62 13.11 0.82 2.04
N ARG A 63 13.32 -0.47 2.37
CA ARG A 63 14.60 -1.22 2.32
C ARG A 63 15.73 -0.71 3.24
N GLU A 64 15.71 0.54 3.65
CA GLU A 64 16.63 1.11 4.64
C GLU A 64 16.07 0.89 6.06
N PRO A 65 16.88 0.35 7.00
CA PRO A 65 18.31 0.06 6.88
C PRO A 65 18.65 -1.31 6.23
N GLY A 66 19.83 -1.41 5.64
CA GLY A 66 20.48 -2.65 5.19
C GLY A 66 20.26 -3.03 3.73
N GLY A 67 19.29 -2.42 3.06
CA GLY A 67 18.98 -2.61 1.64
C GLY A 67 19.07 -1.32 0.82
N GLU A 68 19.89 -0.36 1.24
CA GLU A 68 19.95 1.02 0.71
C GLU A 68 20.22 1.07 -0.79
N GLN A 69 20.88 0.06 -1.36
CA GLN A 69 21.08 -0.07 -2.81
C GLN A 69 19.76 -0.26 -3.57
N LYS A 70 18.76 -0.89 -2.95
CA LYS A 70 17.44 -1.15 -3.53
C LYS A 70 16.52 0.05 -3.39
N GLU A 71 16.51 0.67 -2.20
CA GLU A 71 15.74 1.87 -1.89
C GLU A 71 16.25 2.50 -0.59
N THR A 72 16.06 3.81 -0.41
CA THR A 72 16.26 4.51 0.87
C THR A 72 14.95 5.11 1.34
N ILE A 73 14.86 5.50 2.61
CA ILE A 73 13.69 6.23 3.14
C ILE A 73 13.46 7.51 2.32
N GLU A 74 14.53 8.24 1.99
CA GLU A 74 14.45 9.44 1.15
C GLU A 74 13.86 9.14 -0.24
N THR A 75 14.41 8.18 -0.99
CA THR A 75 13.98 7.93 -2.37
C THR A 75 12.60 7.28 -2.43
N GLY A 76 12.29 6.38 -1.51
CA GLY A 76 10.97 5.76 -1.40
C GLY A 76 9.88 6.75 -1.00
N THR A 77 10.15 7.69 -0.08
CA THR A 77 9.17 8.73 0.28
C THR A 77 9.00 9.80 -0.80
N LYS A 78 10.05 10.11 -1.57
CA LYS A 78 9.95 10.90 -2.81
C LYS A 78 9.09 10.21 -3.86
N ALA A 79 9.27 8.91 -4.05
CA ALA A 79 8.42 8.10 -4.93
C ALA A 79 6.96 8.09 -4.46
N ALA A 80 6.73 7.97 -3.14
CA ALA A 80 5.40 8.07 -2.54
C ALA A 80 4.74 9.42 -2.84
N ALA A 81 5.46 10.53 -2.61
CA ALA A 81 4.97 11.87 -2.92
C ALA A 81 4.62 12.02 -4.41
N ARG A 82 5.47 11.51 -5.32
CA ARG A 82 5.19 11.49 -6.77
C ARG A 82 3.96 10.64 -7.12
N GLY A 83 3.70 9.57 -6.37
CA GLY A 83 2.50 8.74 -6.48
C GLY A 83 1.23 9.33 -5.87
N GLY A 84 1.31 10.51 -5.22
CA GLY A 84 0.17 11.15 -4.54
C GLY A 84 0.00 10.72 -3.07
N PHE A 85 0.88 9.85 -2.57
CA PHE A 85 0.84 9.38 -1.19
C PHE A 85 1.45 10.41 -0.24
N THR A 86 0.75 10.70 0.85
CA THR A 86 1.22 11.58 1.94
C THR A 86 1.48 10.81 3.22
N THR A 87 0.96 9.59 3.33
CA THR A 87 1.25 8.66 4.42
C THR A 87 1.52 7.26 3.89
N VAL A 88 2.60 6.66 4.36
CA VAL A 88 2.98 5.29 4.02
C VAL A 88 3.34 4.50 5.28
N ALA A 89 3.15 3.19 5.29
CA ALA A 89 3.57 2.32 6.40
C ALA A 89 4.64 1.31 5.96
N ALA A 90 5.81 1.39 6.59
CA ALA A 90 7.00 0.66 6.16
C ALA A 90 7.16 -0.67 6.88
N MET A 91 7.19 -1.76 6.11
CA MET A 91 7.32 -3.13 6.61
C MET A 91 8.68 -3.39 7.30
N PRO A 92 8.74 -4.29 8.31
CA PRO A 92 9.89 -4.42 9.21
C PRO A 92 11.00 -5.34 8.68
N ASN A 93 10.93 -5.81 7.44
CA ASN A 93 11.89 -6.76 6.85
C ASN A 93 13.20 -6.10 6.38
N THR A 94 13.75 -5.25 7.24
CA THR A 94 15.01 -4.52 7.08
C THR A 94 16.14 -5.19 7.88
N LYS A 95 17.36 -4.65 7.79
CA LYS A 95 18.51 -5.11 8.57
C LYS A 95 19.25 -3.92 9.18
N PRO A 96 19.16 -3.70 10.51
CA PRO A 96 18.39 -4.49 11.48
C PRO A 96 16.87 -4.43 11.25
N VAL A 97 16.16 -5.47 11.67
CA VAL A 97 14.69 -5.50 11.82
C VAL A 97 14.34 -4.57 12.99
N PRO A 98 13.26 -3.77 12.96
CA PRO A 98 12.77 -3.04 14.14
C PRO A 98 12.08 -4.02 15.11
N ASP A 99 12.88 -4.76 15.87
CA ASP A 99 12.44 -5.79 16.82
C ASP A 99 12.61 -5.40 18.30
N ASN A 100 13.22 -4.25 18.56
CA ASN A 100 13.34 -3.63 19.87
C ASN A 100 13.29 -2.10 19.77
N VAL A 101 13.16 -1.45 20.93
CA VAL A 101 12.99 0.00 21.05
C VAL A 101 14.14 0.79 20.42
N GLU A 102 15.38 0.36 20.59
CA GLU A 102 16.56 1.07 20.05
C GLU A 102 16.52 1.12 18.52
N GLN A 103 16.24 -0.01 17.87
CA GLN A 103 16.15 -0.08 16.42
C GLN A 103 14.95 0.71 15.87
N LEU A 104 13.80 0.61 16.53
CA LEU A 104 12.61 1.36 16.10
C LEU A 104 12.83 2.89 16.25
N GLN A 105 13.48 3.32 17.33
CA GLN A 105 13.86 4.72 17.52
C GLN A 105 14.81 5.20 16.44
N TRP A 106 15.81 4.40 16.07
CA TRP A 106 16.70 4.72 14.96
C TRP A 106 15.92 4.92 13.65
N VAL A 107 14.96 4.03 13.34
CA VAL A 107 14.11 4.16 12.15
C VAL A 107 13.29 5.45 12.20
N ASN A 108 12.68 5.76 13.35
CA ASN A 108 11.91 7.00 13.54
C ASN A 108 12.76 8.27 13.37
N GLU A 109 13.98 8.27 13.89
CA GLU A 109 14.93 9.37 13.69
C GLU A 109 15.29 9.52 12.22
N ARG A 110 15.56 8.40 11.53
CA ARG A 110 15.90 8.40 10.11
C ARG A 110 14.75 8.90 9.23
N ILE A 111 13.52 8.51 9.55
CA ILE A 111 12.29 9.03 8.92
C ILE A 111 12.21 10.54 9.10
N LYS A 112 12.45 11.06 10.31
CA LYS A 112 12.42 12.50 10.57
C LYS A 112 13.49 13.28 9.80
N GLU A 113 14.66 12.69 9.60
CA GLU A 113 15.77 13.33 8.88
C GLU A 113 15.55 13.40 7.38
N THR A 114 14.96 12.37 6.78
CA THR A 114 15.00 12.16 5.32
C THR A 114 13.65 11.92 4.66
N GLY A 115 12.60 11.68 5.44
CA GLY A 115 11.27 11.39 4.91
C GLY A 115 10.61 12.63 4.29
N ASP A 116 10.16 12.49 3.05
CA ASP A 116 9.37 13.51 2.36
C ASP A 116 7.86 13.38 2.61
N VAL A 117 7.40 12.23 3.08
CA VAL A 117 6.01 11.99 3.46
C VAL A 117 5.94 11.41 4.88
N ARG A 118 4.75 11.34 5.48
CA ARG A 118 4.59 10.67 6.78
C ARG A 118 4.88 9.18 6.62
N VAL A 119 5.75 8.63 7.45
CA VAL A 119 6.05 7.19 7.49
C VAL A 119 5.65 6.61 8.84
N LEU A 120 4.87 5.54 8.82
CA LEU A 120 4.42 4.77 9.99
C LEU A 120 5.19 3.44 10.03
N PRO A 121 6.26 3.30 10.81
CA PRO A 121 7.04 2.05 10.81
C PRO A 121 6.26 0.93 11.53
N TYR A 122 6.17 -0.23 10.88
CA TYR A 122 5.80 -1.46 11.55
C TYR A 122 6.92 -1.93 12.47
N ALA A 123 6.56 -2.67 13.52
CA ALA A 123 7.49 -3.47 14.30
C ALA A 123 7.29 -4.96 14.00
N SER A 124 8.32 -5.77 14.21
CA SER A 124 8.22 -7.22 14.03
C SER A 124 7.44 -7.90 15.16
N ILE A 125 6.74 -9.00 14.85
CA ILE A 125 6.10 -9.86 15.86
C ILE A 125 7.19 -10.64 16.60
N THR A 126 8.18 -11.15 15.87
CA THR A 126 9.27 -11.94 16.45
C THR A 126 10.64 -11.33 16.21
N VAL A 127 11.55 -11.56 17.16
CA VAL A 127 12.93 -11.08 17.10
C VAL A 127 13.59 -11.57 15.81
N ARG A 128 14.08 -10.61 15.00
CA ARG A 128 14.66 -10.82 13.66
C ARG A 128 13.74 -11.55 12.68
N GLN A 129 12.42 -11.52 12.90
CA GLN A 129 11.41 -12.28 12.14
C GLN A 129 11.70 -13.79 12.10
N ALA A 130 12.33 -14.32 13.15
CA ALA A 130 12.81 -15.70 13.18
C ALA A 130 11.73 -16.72 13.60
N GLY A 131 10.55 -16.26 14.05
CA GLY A 131 9.45 -17.12 14.48
C GLY A 131 9.70 -17.86 15.80
N LYS A 132 10.65 -17.41 16.62
CA LYS A 132 11.14 -18.14 17.82
C LYS A 132 10.90 -17.44 19.15
N GLU A 133 10.88 -16.12 19.15
CA GLU A 133 10.79 -15.28 20.35
C GLU A 133 9.97 -14.04 20.01
N LEU A 134 8.93 -13.75 20.80
CA LEU A 134 8.10 -12.55 20.64
C LEU A 134 8.89 -11.30 21.03
N THR A 135 8.59 -10.19 20.37
CA THR A 135 9.14 -8.88 20.71
C THR A 135 8.43 -8.25 21.92
N ASP A 136 8.97 -7.14 22.43
CA ASP A 136 8.33 -6.33 23.48
C ASP A 136 7.26 -5.42 22.87
N PHE A 137 6.02 -5.92 22.79
CA PHE A 137 4.89 -5.21 22.17
C PHE A 137 4.59 -3.87 22.87
N GLU A 138 4.65 -3.83 24.20
CA GLU A 138 4.39 -2.60 24.97
C GLU A 138 5.49 -1.56 24.71
N GLY A 139 6.75 -1.96 24.82
CA GLY A 139 7.90 -1.09 24.56
C GLY A 139 7.89 -0.55 23.13
N LEU A 140 7.66 -1.41 22.14
CA LEU A 140 7.59 -1.02 20.73
C LEU A 140 6.39 -0.11 20.43
N LYS A 141 5.21 -0.37 21.01
CA LYS A 141 4.05 0.50 20.83
C LYS A 141 4.30 1.90 21.40
N ASN A 142 4.88 1.98 22.60
CA ASN A 142 5.27 3.24 23.23
C ASN A 142 6.36 3.99 22.45
N ALA A 143 7.21 3.26 21.72
CA ALA A 143 8.23 3.82 20.84
C ALA A 143 7.70 4.24 19.45
N GLY A 144 6.39 4.09 19.20
CA GLY A 144 5.75 4.57 17.98
C GLY A 144 5.49 3.51 16.91
N ALA A 145 5.51 2.22 17.26
CA ALA A 145 5.14 1.16 16.31
C ALA A 145 3.71 1.34 15.81
N PHE A 146 3.54 1.30 14.50
CA PHE A 146 2.24 1.41 13.85
C PHE A 146 1.38 0.17 14.19
N ALA A 147 1.87 -0.99 13.80
CA ALA A 147 1.29 -2.31 14.01
C ALA A 147 2.41 -3.38 14.00
N PHE A 148 2.05 -4.65 14.20
CA PHE A 148 3.01 -5.75 14.33
C PHE A 148 2.88 -6.76 13.19
N THR A 149 3.98 -7.10 12.53
CA THR A 149 4.02 -8.06 11.42
C THR A 149 5.39 -8.72 11.25
N ASP A 150 5.42 -9.98 10.83
CA ASP A 150 6.66 -10.65 10.38
C ASP A 150 6.78 -10.66 8.85
N ASP A 151 6.14 -9.70 8.19
CA ASP A 151 6.05 -9.57 6.73
C ASP A 151 7.36 -9.90 5.98
N GLY A 152 7.20 -10.61 4.86
CA GLY A 152 8.26 -11.36 4.18
C GLY A 152 8.32 -12.84 4.57
N VAL A 153 7.75 -13.23 5.72
CA VAL A 153 7.52 -14.63 6.13
C VAL A 153 6.22 -14.77 6.94
N GLY A 154 5.57 -15.93 6.88
CA GLY A 154 4.46 -16.25 7.77
C GLY A 154 4.93 -16.69 9.18
N VAL A 155 4.17 -16.36 10.23
CA VAL A 155 4.37 -16.95 11.56
C VAL A 155 3.84 -18.38 11.54
N GLN A 156 4.73 -19.36 11.61
CA GLN A 156 4.40 -20.78 11.38
C GLN A 156 3.72 -21.44 12.58
N SER A 157 4.12 -21.09 13.81
CA SER A 157 3.51 -21.65 15.02
C SER A 157 2.17 -20.97 15.32
N ALA A 158 1.09 -21.76 15.35
CA ALA A 158 -0.23 -21.27 15.75
C ALA A 158 -0.23 -20.70 17.19
N ASP A 159 0.53 -21.31 18.10
CA ASP A 159 0.66 -20.85 19.48
C ASP A 159 1.39 -19.50 19.57
N MET A 160 2.44 -19.31 18.76
CA MET A 160 3.15 -18.02 18.66
C MET A 160 2.21 -16.91 18.18
N MET A 161 1.44 -17.19 17.11
CA MET A 161 0.48 -16.22 16.57
C MET A 161 -0.64 -15.91 17.59
N LEU A 162 -1.15 -16.91 18.31
CA LEU A 162 -2.14 -16.70 19.35
C LEU A 162 -1.62 -15.80 20.48
N GLN A 163 -0.40 -16.05 20.97
CA GLN A 163 0.24 -15.22 21.99
C GLN A 163 0.49 -13.79 21.48
N ALA A 164 0.94 -13.64 20.23
CA ALA A 164 1.12 -12.33 19.60
C ALA A 164 -0.21 -11.56 19.52
N MET A 165 -1.30 -12.21 19.12
CA MET A 165 -2.64 -11.60 19.08
C MET A 165 -3.15 -11.19 20.47
N GLN A 166 -2.88 -11.98 21.51
CA GLN A 166 -3.21 -11.62 22.89
C GLN A 166 -2.42 -10.38 23.36
N LEU A 167 -1.12 -10.30 23.06
CA LEU A 167 -0.29 -9.13 23.36
C LEU A 167 -0.74 -7.90 22.56
N ALA A 168 -1.05 -8.05 21.27
CA ALA A 168 -1.58 -6.98 20.45
C ALA A 168 -2.89 -6.43 21.03
N LYS A 169 -3.79 -7.32 21.48
CA LYS A 169 -5.05 -6.90 22.11
C LYS A 169 -4.82 -6.12 23.41
N GLN A 170 -3.86 -6.54 24.24
CA GLN A 170 -3.50 -5.84 25.48
C GLN A 170 -2.93 -4.44 25.24
N ASN A 171 -2.24 -4.25 24.10
CA ASN A 171 -1.57 -3.00 23.73
C ASN A 171 -2.33 -2.16 22.68
N ASP A 172 -3.61 -2.48 22.44
CA ASP A 172 -4.46 -1.84 21.43
C ASP A 172 -3.79 -1.72 20.04
N ALA A 173 -3.14 -2.81 19.63
CA ALA A 173 -2.43 -2.92 18.37
C ALA A 173 -3.13 -3.89 17.40
N VAL A 174 -2.75 -3.79 16.13
CA VAL A 174 -3.21 -4.66 15.05
C VAL A 174 -2.11 -5.67 14.73
N ILE A 175 -2.48 -6.94 14.59
CA ILE A 175 -1.62 -7.95 13.95
C ILE A 175 -1.86 -7.88 12.45
N VAL A 176 -0.81 -7.65 11.70
CA VAL A 176 -0.79 -7.67 10.23
C VAL A 176 0.02 -8.88 9.79
N ALA A 177 -0.49 -9.65 8.81
CA ALA A 177 0.15 -10.91 8.45
C ALA A 177 0.30 -11.11 6.94
N HIS A 178 1.55 -11.35 6.54
CA HIS A 178 1.87 -12.10 5.35
C HIS A 178 1.47 -13.57 5.57
N CYS A 179 0.51 -14.05 4.78
CA CYS A 179 -0.06 -15.38 4.93
C CYS A 179 0.60 -16.38 3.98
N GLU A 180 1.49 -17.22 4.52
CA GLU A 180 2.25 -18.20 3.77
C GLU A 180 2.64 -19.39 4.67
N GLU A 181 2.07 -20.57 4.38
CA GLU A 181 2.44 -21.82 5.04
C GLU A 181 3.67 -22.45 4.37
N ASN A 182 4.80 -22.47 5.09
CA ASN A 182 6.11 -22.79 4.53
C ASN A 182 6.17 -24.18 3.89
N THR A 183 5.41 -25.15 4.43
CA THR A 183 5.39 -26.52 3.89
C THR A 183 4.74 -26.61 2.51
N LEU A 184 3.98 -25.59 2.11
CA LEU A 184 3.23 -25.54 0.85
C LEU A 184 3.85 -24.63 -0.21
N ILE A 185 4.96 -23.95 0.09
CA ILE A 185 5.67 -23.10 -0.89
C ILE A 185 6.20 -23.92 -2.07
N HIS A 186 6.60 -25.18 -1.82
CA HIS A 186 7.13 -26.11 -2.83
C HIS A 186 8.29 -25.56 -3.68
N LYS A 187 9.06 -24.59 -3.14
CA LYS A 187 10.09 -23.84 -3.88
C LYS A 187 9.54 -23.16 -5.15
N GLY A 188 8.27 -22.78 -5.13
CA GLY A 188 7.61 -22.12 -6.24
C GLY A 188 8.10 -20.70 -6.44
N ALA A 189 8.08 -20.24 -7.69
CA ALA A 189 8.46 -18.87 -8.07
C ALA A 189 7.29 -18.07 -8.69
N VAL A 190 6.21 -18.76 -9.02
CA VAL A 190 5.00 -18.27 -9.70
C VAL A 190 3.79 -19.03 -9.15
N HIS A 191 2.58 -18.71 -9.59
CA HIS A 191 1.40 -19.49 -9.24
C HIS A 191 1.47 -20.92 -9.79
N GLU A 192 1.03 -21.91 -9.00
CA GLU A 192 0.75 -23.26 -9.50
C GLU A 192 -0.51 -23.24 -10.37
N GLY A 193 -0.31 -23.06 -11.68
CA GLY A 193 -1.37 -22.88 -12.67
C GLY A 193 -0.87 -22.94 -14.10
N VAL A 194 -1.56 -22.23 -15.00
CA VAL A 194 -1.33 -22.32 -16.47
C VAL A 194 0.09 -21.92 -16.81
N PHE A 195 0.59 -20.84 -16.21
CA PHE A 195 1.93 -20.34 -16.50
C PHE A 195 3.04 -21.31 -16.05
N SER A 196 2.93 -21.86 -14.83
CA SER A 196 3.94 -22.78 -14.29
C SER A 196 3.98 -24.09 -15.07
N GLU A 197 2.81 -24.65 -15.43
CA GLU A 197 2.72 -25.87 -16.24
C GLU A 197 3.35 -25.68 -17.62
N LYS A 198 3.00 -24.57 -18.30
CA LYS A 198 3.52 -24.25 -19.64
C LYS A 198 5.04 -24.15 -19.67
N HIS A 199 5.65 -23.67 -18.59
CA HIS A 199 7.08 -23.37 -18.53
C HIS A 199 7.91 -24.35 -17.67
N GLY A 200 7.27 -25.37 -17.09
CA GLY A 200 7.94 -26.35 -16.23
C GLY A 200 8.54 -25.77 -14.96
N LEU A 201 7.93 -24.73 -14.39
CA LEU A 201 8.35 -24.13 -13.12
C LEU A 201 7.61 -24.75 -11.94
N ASN A 202 8.24 -24.78 -10.77
CA ASN A 202 7.50 -25.03 -9.53
C ASN A 202 6.55 -23.86 -9.26
N GLY A 203 5.30 -24.17 -8.95
CA GLY A 203 4.29 -23.20 -8.60
C GLY A 203 3.97 -23.19 -7.11
N ILE A 204 3.45 -22.07 -6.62
CA ILE A 204 2.92 -21.90 -5.27
C ILE A 204 1.39 -22.10 -5.34
N PRO A 205 0.84 -23.15 -4.70
CA PRO A 205 -0.61 -23.39 -4.67
C PRO A 205 -1.35 -22.28 -3.93
N SER A 206 -2.59 -21.97 -4.34
CA SER A 206 -3.46 -21.00 -3.64
C SER A 206 -3.66 -21.34 -2.16
N ILE A 207 -3.66 -22.64 -1.84
CA ILE A 207 -3.87 -23.11 -0.47
C ILE A 207 -2.73 -22.68 0.47
N CYS A 208 -1.53 -22.40 -0.05
CA CYS A 208 -0.39 -21.89 0.72
C CYS A 208 -0.74 -20.60 1.49
N GLU A 209 -1.55 -19.72 0.87
CA GLU A 209 -2.04 -18.49 1.50
C GLU A 209 -3.29 -18.76 2.35
N ALA A 210 -4.30 -19.41 1.75
CA ALA A 210 -5.63 -19.50 2.34
C ALA A 210 -5.67 -20.24 3.69
N VAL A 211 -4.80 -21.23 3.91
CA VAL A 211 -4.78 -22.00 5.17
C VAL A 211 -4.29 -21.18 6.35
N GLN A 212 -3.34 -20.27 6.14
CA GLN A 212 -2.86 -19.42 7.22
C GLN A 212 -3.93 -18.39 7.60
N ILE A 213 -4.64 -17.82 6.62
CA ILE A 213 -5.79 -16.93 6.88
C ILE A 213 -6.87 -17.69 7.68
N ALA A 214 -7.22 -18.92 7.26
CA ALA A 214 -8.22 -19.73 7.94
C ALA A 214 -7.85 -20.08 9.39
N ARG A 215 -6.55 -20.31 9.65
CA ARG A 215 -6.02 -20.47 11.01
C ARG A 215 -6.16 -19.16 11.78
N ASP A 216 -5.66 -18.07 11.23
CA ASP A 216 -5.46 -16.82 11.95
C ASP A 216 -6.78 -16.12 12.30
N VAL A 217 -7.83 -16.24 11.49
CA VAL A 217 -9.15 -15.67 11.84
C VAL A 217 -9.72 -16.31 13.12
N LEU A 218 -9.51 -17.60 13.35
CA LEU A 218 -9.95 -18.29 14.56
C LEU A 218 -9.09 -17.93 15.77
N LEU A 219 -7.78 -17.73 15.56
CA LEU A 219 -6.89 -17.24 16.63
C LEU A 219 -7.23 -15.80 17.02
N ALA A 220 -7.55 -14.95 16.05
CA ALA A 220 -7.96 -13.57 16.27
C ALA A 220 -9.28 -13.49 17.02
N GLU A 221 -10.24 -14.35 16.67
CA GLU A 221 -11.50 -14.52 17.41
C GLU A 221 -11.23 -14.91 18.87
N ALA A 222 -10.42 -15.94 19.10
CA ALA A 222 -10.09 -16.43 20.44
C ALA A 222 -9.36 -15.39 21.30
N ALA A 223 -8.49 -14.58 20.70
CA ALA A 223 -7.76 -13.50 21.38
C ALA A 223 -8.57 -12.19 21.50
N GLY A 224 -9.67 -12.05 20.75
CA GLY A 224 -10.41 -10.80 20.59
C GLY A 224 -9.59 -9.68 19.92
N ALA A 225 -8.56 -10.05 19.16
CA ALA A 225 -7.58 -9.15 18.54
C ALA A 225 -8.09 -8.57 17.20
N ARG A 226 -7.49 -7.46 16.77
CA ARG A 226 -7.64 -6.95 15.40
C ARG A 226 -6.61 -7.63 14.51
N TYR A 227 -7.07 -8.23 13.43
CA TYR A 227 -6.24 -8.97 12.48
C TYR A 227 -6.40 -8.40 11.07
N HIS A 228 -5.29 -8.20 10.37
CA HIS A 228 -5.26 -7.72 9.00
C HIS A 228 -4.49 -8.67 8.10
N VAL A 229 -5.11 -9.04 6.97
CA VAL A 229 -4.52 -9.91 5.95
C VAL A 229 -3.87 -9.06 4.87
N CYS A 230 -2.55 -9.20 4.70
CA CYS A 230 -1.81 -8.54 3.62
C CYS A 230 -2.22 -9.09 2.25
N HIS A 231 -2.15 -8.21 1.22
CA HIS A 231 -2.15 -8.52 -0.21
C HIS A 231 -2.88 -9.82 -0.62
N VAL A 232 -4.20 -9.91 -0.40
CA VAL A 232 -4.98 -11.13 -0.70
C VAL A 232 -4.91 -11.46 -2.19
N SER A 233 -4.72 -12.76 -2.52
CA SER A 233 -4.54 -13.16 -3.92
C SER A 233 -5.40 -14.35 -4.38
N THR A 234 -6.13 -15.03 -3.49
CA THR A 234 -6.94 -16.22 -3.84
C THR A 234 -8.43 -16.05 -3.57
N LYS A 235 -9.27 -16.72 -4.37
CA LYS A 235 -10.72 -16.82 -4.12
C LYS A 235 -11.06 -17.57 -2.83
N GLU A 236 -10.24 -18.53 -2.41
CA GLU A 236 -10.41 -19.23 -1.12
C GLU A 236 -10.15 -18.29 0.06
N SER A 237 -9.10 -17.46 -0.02
CA SER A 237 -8.78 -16.41 0.96
C SER A 237 -9.94 -15.43 1.10
N VAL A 238 -10.48 -14.95 -0.03
CA VAL A 238 -11.67 -14.09 -0.06
C VAL A 238 -12.85 -14.74 0.66
N ARG A 239 -13.12 -16.02 0.39
CA ARG A 239 -14.22 -16.76 1.04
C ARG A 239 -14.01 -16.82 2.56
N VAL A 240 -12.80 -17.17 3.01
CA VAL A 240 -12.48 -17.26 4.45
C VAL A 240 -12.67 -15.90 5.13
N ILE A 241 -12.19 -14.81 4.53
CA ILE A 241 -12.34 -13.45 5.08
C ILE A 241 -13.82 -13.06 5.16
N LYS A 242 -14.59 -13.35 4.10
CA LYS A 242 -16.03 -13.09 4.07
C LYS A 242 -16.78 -13.83 5.19
N ASP A 243 -16.48 -15.11 5.37
CA ASP A 243 -17.11 -15.94 6.40
C ASP A 243 -16.72 -15.47 7.80
N ALA A 244 -15.46 -15.09 8.01
CA ALA A 244 -14.98 -14.52 9.27
C ALA A 244 -15.65 -13.17 9.61
N LYS A 245 -15.78 -12.26 8.63
CA LYS A 245 -16.53 -11.00 8.79
C LYS A 245 -18.00 -11.27 9.14
N ALA A 246 -18.63 -12.24 8.47
CA ALA A 246 -20.02 -12.61 8.76
C ALA A 246 -20.22 -13.18 10.18
N ALA A 247 -19.18 -13.82 10.74
CA ALA A 247 -19.16 -14.28 12.13
C ALA A 247 -18.87 -13.16 13.16
N GLY A 248 -18.58 -11.93 12.70
CA GLY A 248 -18.25 -10.81 13.58
C GLY A 248 -16.80 -10.77 14.06
N ILE A 249 -15.91 -11.55 13.43
CA ILE A 249 -14.47 -11.54 13.71
C ILE A 249 -13.89 -10.20 13.22
N LYS A 250 -13.00 -9.60 14.01
CA LYS A 250 -12.33 -8.33 13.70
C LYS A 250 -11.19 -8.52 12.70
N VAL A 251 -11.55 -8.95 11.50
CA VAL A 251 -10.62 -9.13 10.38
C VAL A 251 -10.84 -8.06 9.31
N THR A 252 -9.74 -7.49 8.83
CA THR A 252 -9.69 -6.66 7.62
C THR A 252 -8.69 -7.25 6.63
N ALA A 253 -8.73 -6.79 5.38
CA ALA A 253 -7.85 -7.26 4.33
C ALA A 253 -7.57 -6.16 3.30
N GLU A 254 -6.44 -6.28 2.61
CA GLU A 254 -6.04 -5.40 1.52
C GLU A 254 -5.80 -6.19 0.22
N VAL A 255 -5.80 -5.49 -0.91
CA VAL A 255 -5.42 -6.04 -2.22
C VAL A 255 -4.54 -5.06 -2.97
N THR A 256 -3.62 -5.60 -3.77
CA THR A 256 -2.67 -4.77 -4.52
C THR A 256 -3.18 -4.40 -5.90
N PRO A 257 -2.70 -3.28 -6.48
CA PRO A 257 -3.04 -2.91 -7.85
C PRO A 257 -2.72 -4.00 -8.86
N HIS A 258 -1.59 -4.67 -8.72
CA HIS A 258 -1.15 -5.70 -9.66
C HIS A 258 -2.01 -6.96 -9.60
N HIS A 259 -2.51 -7.36 -8.43
CA HIS A 259 -3.44 -8.48 -8.30
C HIS A 259 -4.85 -8.17 -8.81
N LEU A 260 -5.26 -6.90 -8.83
CA LEU A 260 -6.53 -6.49 -9.45
C LEU A 260 -6.45 -6.41 -10.98
N LEU A 261 -5.24 -6.22 -11.53
CA LEU A 261 -5.04 -5.97 -12.95
C LEU A 261 -4.59 -7.20 -13.73
N LEU A 262 -3.70 -8.01 -13.15
CA LEU A 262 -3.02 -9.10 -13.84
C LEU A 262 -3.37 -10.47 -13.23
N CYS A 263 -3.27 -11.50 -14.06
CA CYS A 263 -3.32 -12.91 -13.68
C CYS A 263 -2.13 -13.67 -14.29
N ASP A 264 -1.98 -14.96 -13.98
CA ASP A 264 -0.87 -15.80 -14.46
C ASP A 264 -0.81 -15.89 -15.99
N GLU A 265 -1.97 -15.86 -16.66
CA GLU A 265 -2.08 -15.80 -18.12
C GLU A 265 -1.51 -14.52 -18.74
N ASP A 266 -1.40 -13.42 -17.99
CA ASP A 266 -0.87 -12.14 -18.46
C ASP A 266 0.67 -12.11 -18.46
N ILE A 267 1.34 -13.12 -17.89
CA ILE A 267 2.80 -13.19 -17.82
C ILE A 267 3.36 -13.53 -19.21
N PRO A 268 4.13 -12.62 -19.87
CA PRO A 268 4.51 -12.77 -21.28
C PRO A 268 5.60 -13.83 -21.51
N GLY A 269 6.32 -14.23 -20.46
CA GLY A 269 7.43 -15.17 -20.51
C GLY A 269 8.25 -15.15 -19.22
N MET A 270 9.52 -15.55 -19.30
CA MET A 270 10.46 -15.60 -18.16
C MET A 270 10.96 -14.21 -17.73
N ASP A 271 10.04 -13.30 -17.45
CA ASP A 271 10.34 -11.95 -16.98
C ASP A 271 10.11 -11.85 -15.47
N ALA A 272 11.20 -11.71 -14.70
CA ALA A 272 11.12 -11.60 -13.26
C ALA A 272 10.36 -10.35 -12.78
N ASN A 273 10.09 -9.35 -13.63
CA ASN A 273 9.20 -8.24 -13.27
C ASN A 273 7.75 -8.66 -13.04
N TYR A 274 7.38 -9.90 -13.39
CA TYR A 274 6.09 -10.51 -13.02
C TYR A 274 6.18 -11.39 -11.77
N LYS A 275 7.35 -11.47 -11.13
CA LYS A 275 7.57 -12.22 -9.89
C LYS A 275 7.40 -11.33 -8.65
N MET A 276 6.31 -11.56 -7.93
CA MET A 276 6.01 -11.02 -6.60
C MET A 276 5.37 -12.12 -5.72
N ASN A 277 5.26 -11.88 -4.41
CA ASN A 277 4.69 -12.83 -3.47
C ASN A 277 3.60 -12.14 -2.64
N PRO A 278 2.32 -12.57 -2.74
CA PRO A 278 1.84 -13.72 -3.50
C PRO A 278 1.97 -13.54 -5.02
N PRO A 279 2.04 -14.63 -5.80
CA PRO A 279 2.17 -14.53 -7.25
C PRO A 279 0.85 -14.14 -7.91
N LEU A 280 0.92 -13.60 -9.12
CA LEU A 280 -0.25 -13.45 -9.99
C LEU A 280 -0.89 -14.84 -10.21
N ARG A 281 -2.13 -15.01 -9.77
CA ARG A 281 -2.87 -16.28 -9.82
C ARG A 281 -3.81 -16.37 -11.01
N SER A 282 -4.68 -17.37 -11.02
CA SER A 282 -5.66 -17.58 -12.07
C SER A 282 -6.56 -16.36 -12.31
N LYS A 283 -7.16 -16.30 -13.50
CA LYS A 283 -8.16 -15.29 -13.83
C LYS A 283 -9.36 -15.32 -12.87
N GLU A 284 -9.78 -16.49 -12.42
CA GLU A 284 -10.86 -16.66 -11.45
C GLU A 284 -10.52 -16.06 -10.09
N ASP A 285 -9.25 -16.16 -9.67
CA ASP A 285 -8.78 -15.49 -8.45
C ASP A 285 -8.86 -13.97 -8.62
N ARG A 286 -8.34 -13.41 -9.73
CA ARG A 286 -8.44 -11.96 -10.00
C ARG A 286 -9.89 -11.47 -9.99
N GLU A 287 -10.81 -12.19 -10.64
CA GLU A 287 -12.23 -11.85 -10.66
C GLU A 287 -12.85 -11.86 -9.25
N ALA A 288 -12.47 -12.84 -8.41
CA ALA A 288 -12.89 -12.88 -7.01
C ALA A 288 -12.35 -11.70 -6.20
N LEU A 289 -11.12 -11.25 -6.44
CA LEU A 289 -10.54 -10.09 -5.76
C LEU A 289 -11.26 -8.78 -6.14
N ILE A 290 -11.58 -8.58 -7.42
CA ILE A 290 -12.33 -7.41 -7.88
C ILE A 290 -13.71 -7.36 -7.20
N GLU A 291 -14.43 -8.48 -7.17
CA GLU A 291 -15.74 -8.55 -6.51
C GLU A 291 -15.63 -8.37 -4.99
N ALA A 292 -14.59 -8.95 -4.37
CA ALA A 292 -14.35 -8.82 -2.94
C ALA A 292 -14.05 -7.38 -2.52
N TYR A 293 -13.28 -6.65 -3.31
CA TYR A 293 -13.01 -5.22 -3.08
C TYR A 293 -14.29 -4.39 -3.21
N ARG A 294 -15.05 -4.57 -4.30
CA ARG A 294 -16.29 -3.82 -4.54
C ARG A 294 -17.38 -4.09 -3.49
N SER A 295 -17.44 -5.31 -2.98
CA SER A 295 -18.41 -5.69 -1.95
C SER A 295 -17.96 -5.34 -0.51
N GLY A 296 -16.73 -4.86 -0.32
CA GLY A 296 -16.17 -4.52 0.99
C GLY A 296 -15.70 -5.74 1.81
N VAL A 297 -15.59 -6.92 1.18
CA VAL A 297 -14.92 -8.08 1.80
C VAL A 297 -13.43 -7.78 1.97
N ILE A 298 -12.80 -7.19 0.95
CA ILE A 298 -11.48 -6.56 1.04
C ILE A 298 -11.70 -5.07 1.30
N ASP A 299 -11.01 -4.53 2.31
CA ASP A 299 -11.31 -3.21 2.87
C ASP A 299 -10.68 -2.06 2.10
N PHE A 300 -9.43 -2.22 1.66
CA PHE A 300 -8.67 -1.14 1.02
C PHE A 300 -7.60 -1.64 0.05
N LEU A 301 -6.95 -0.68 -0.63
CA LEU A 301 -5.87 -0.90 -1.58
C LEU A 301 -4.52 -0.61 -0.91
N ALA A 302 -3.53 -1.47 -1.12
CA ALA A 302 -2.16 -1.25 -0.67
C ALA A 302 -1.18 -1.67 -1.77
N THR A 303 -0.05 -0.97 -1.93
CA THR A 303 0.75 -1.20 -3.16
C THR A 303 1.64 -2.43 -3.09
N ASP A 304 2.07 -2.80 -1.87
CA ASP A 304 3.21 -3.70 -1.67
C ASP A 304 4.41 -3.23 -2.50
N HIS A 305 4.77 -1.95 -2.33
CA HIS A 305 5.90 -1.38 -3.05
C HIS A 305 7.19 -2.08 -2.61
N ALA A 306 7.72 -2.93 -3.48
CA ALA A 306 8.84 -3.83 -3.21
C ALA A 306 9.98 -3.58 -4.23
N PRO A 307 10.81 -2.54 -4.02
CA PRO A 307 11.87 -2.17 -4.92
C PRO A 307 13.04 -3.17 -4.86
N HIS A 308 13.62 -3.42 -6.03
CA HIS A 308 14.79 -4.26 -6.26
C HIS A 308 15.70 -3.63 -7.29
N THR A 309 17.00 -3.96 -7.23
CA THR A 309 17.92 -3.50 -8.27
C THR A 309 17.66 -4.22 -9.59
N LYS A 310 18.19 -3.67 -10.67
CA LYS A 310 18.14 -4.30 -11.99
C LYS A 310 18.85 -5.66 -11.97
N GLU A 311 20.02 -5.73 -11.35
CA GLU A 311 20.84 -6.94 -11.25
C GLU A 311 20.13 -8.05 -10.46
N ASP A 312 19.34 -7.70 -9.44
CA ASP A 312 18.50 -8.64 -8.71
C ASP A 312 17.48 -9.31 -9.64
N LYS A 313 16.76 -8.52 -10.46
CA LYS A 313 15.70 -9.03 -11.34
C LYS A 313 16.24 -9.76 -12.58
N GLU A 314 17.49 -9.53 -12.96
CA GLU A 314 18.12 -10.21 -14.10
C GLU A 314 18.57 -11.66 -13.80
N GLN A 315 18.42 -12.14 -12.56
CA GLN A 315 18.79 -13.51 -12.15
C GLN A 315 17.85 -14.61 -12.69
N GLY A 316 16.80 -14.24 -13.42
CA GLY A 316 15.79 -15.16 -13.96
C GLY A 316 14.69 -15.51 -12.95
N MET A 317 13.56 -16.03 -13.46
CA MET A 317 12.34 -16.22 -12.67
C MET A 317 12.53 -17.09 -11.41
N GLU A 318 13.38 -18.11 -11.44
CA GLU A 318 13.57 -18.98 -10.27
C GLU A 318 14.36 -18.30 -9.14
N LEU A 319 15.41 -17.56 -9.48
CA LEU A 319 16.38 -17.03 -8.52
C LEU A 319 16.15 -15.55 -8.15
N ALA A 320 15.59 -14.76 -9.07
CA ALA A 320 15.30 -13.35 -8.83
C ALA A 320 14.39 -13.19 -7.60
N PRO A 321 14.54 -12.12 -6.82
CA PRO A 321 13.68 -11.89 -5.67
C PRO A 321 12.25 -11.53 -6.09
N PHE A 322 11.32 -11.85 -5.21
CA PHE A 322 9.93 -11.43 -5.30
C PHE A 322 9.80 -9.93 -5.00
N GLY A 323 9.02 -9.23 -5.83
CA GLY A 323 8.65 -7.85 -5.57
C GLY A 323 8.65 -6.99 -6.84
N ILE A 324 7.73 -6.03 -6.87
CA ILE A 324 7.63 -4.99 -7.89
C ILE A 324 7.40 -3.63 -7.23
N VAL A 325 7.78 -2.55 -7.90
CA VAL A 325 7.45 -1.19 -7.43
C VAL A 325 6.01 -0.82 -7.78
N GLY A 326 5.30 -0.17 -6.84
CA GLY A 326 3.89 0.21 -7.00
C GLY A 326 3.53 1.69 -6.77
N LEU A 327 4.24 2.41 -5.89
CA LEU A 327 3.91 3.79 -5.48
C LEU A 327 3.63 4.75 -6.65
N GLU A 328 4.48 4.77 -7.66
CA GLU A 328 4.41 5.77 -8.74
C GLU A 328 3.44 5.41 -9.87
N THR A 329 2.83 4.22 -9.81
CA THR A 329 1.95 3.70 -10.86
C THR A 329 0.56 3.32 -10.37
N ALA A 330 0.36 3.19 -9.06
CA ALA A 330 -0.86 2.68 -8.45
C ALA A 330 -2.14 3.41 -8.92
N PHE A 331 -2.21 4.72 -8.72
CA PHE A 331 -3.40 5.49 -9.10
C PHE A 331 -3.61 5.54 -10.63
N PRO A 332 -2.60 5.88 -11.47
CA PRO A 332 -2.79 5.91 -12.92
C PRO A 332 -3.25 4.58 -13.51
N LEU A 333 -2.69 3.46 -13.03
CA LEU A 333 -3.06 2.12 -13.48
C LEU A 333 -4.51 1.80 -13.15
N LEU A 334 -4.91 1.96 -11.88
CA LEU A 334 -6.26 1.61 -11.46
C LEU A 334 -7.31 2.56 -12.03
N TYR A 335 -7.01 3.84 -12.15
CA TYR A 335 -7.88 4.80 -12.82
C TYR A 335 -8.12 4.39 -14.28
N THR A 336 -7.05 4.16 -15.04
CA THR A 336 -7.16 3.85 -16.47
C THR A 336 -7.81 2.49 -16.72
N HIS A 337 -7.42 1.46 -15.96
CA HIS A 337 -7.77 0.09 -16.29
C HIS A 337 -8.99 -0.43 -15.53
N LEU A 338 -9.40 0.18 -14.42
CA LEU A 338 -10.60 -0.20 -13.67
C LEU A 338 -11.67 0.89 -13.68
N VAL A 339 -11.31 2.16 -13.44
CA VAL A 339 -12.29 3.25 -13.37
C VAL A 339 -12.83 3.62 -14.75
N GLN A 340 -11.96 3.90 -15.72
CA GLN A 340 -12.40 4.26 -17.08
C GLN A 340 -13.09 3.11 -17.81
N LYS A 341 -12.87 1.86 -17.37
CA LYS A 341 -13.58 0.67 -17.88
C LYS A 341 -14.90 0.38 -17.16
N GLY A 342 -15.29 1.21 -16.18
CA GLY A 342 -16.53 1.05 -15.43
C GLY A 342 -16.55 -0.15 -14.48
N ILE A 343 -15.39 -0.70 -14.13
CA ILE A 343 -15.25 -1.78 -13.15
C ILE A 343 -15.34 -1.21 -11.74
N LEU A 344 -14.67 -0.07 -11.51
CA LEU A 344 -14.75 0.72 -10.29
C LEU A 344 -15.26 2.14 -10.61
N THR A 345 -15.83 2.79 -9.61
CA THR A 345 -16.09 4.22 -9.62
C THR A 345 -14.85 4.99 -9.19
N LEU A 346 -14.77 6.29 -9.51
CA LEU A 346 -13.67 7.12 -9.04
C LEU A 346 -13.66 7.25 -7.52
N GLN A 347 -14.86 7.30 -6.91
CA GLN A 347 -15.02 7.30 -5.46
C GLN A 347 -14.43 6.03 -4.82
N GLU A 348 -14.74 4.85 -5.36
CA GLU A 348 -14.17 3.58 -4.85
C GLU A 348 -12.64 3.57 -4.95
N LEU A 349 -12.04 4.12 -6.01
CA LEU A 349 -10.58 4.21 -6.11
C LEU A 349 -9.99 5.17 -5.07
N VAL A 350 -10.56 6.37 -4.93
CA VAL A 350 -10.06 7.37 -3.99
C VAL A 350 -10.22 6.89 -2.56
N ASP A 351 -11.38 6.35 -2.19
CA ASP A 351 -11.63 5.82 -0.84
C ASP A 351 -10.67 4.67 -0.49
N GLY A 352 -10.38 3.78 -1.45
CA GLY A 352 -9.45 2.66 -1.31
C GLY A 352 -8.03 3.05 -0.91
N PHE A 353 -7.60 4.27 -1.23
CA PHE A 353 -6.30 4.82 -0.84
C PHE A 353 -6.41 5.99 0.13
N THR A 354 -7.57 6.29 0.72
CA THR A 354 -7.70 7.43 1.63
C THR A 354 -8.50 7.06 2.88
N SER A 355 -9.82 7.14 2.80
CA SER A 355 -10.72 6.94 3.92
C SER A 355 -10.71 5.50 4.43
N LYS A 356 -10.65 4.50 3.53
CA LYS A 356 -10.71 3.07 3.90
C LYS A 356 -9.50 2.55 4.68
N PRO A 357 -8.24 2.77 4.25
CA PRO A 357 -7.10 2.37 5.06
C PRO A 357 -7.09 3.09 6.42
N SER A 358 -7.47 4.38 6.45
CA SER A 358 -7.59 5.13 7.70
C SER A 358 -8.70 4.60 8.62
N GLU A 359 -9.85 4.20 8.09
CA GLU A 359 -10.93 3.56 8.86
C GLU A 359 -10.46 2.22 9.45
N ALA A 360 -9.80 1.38 8.65
CA ALA A 360 -9.35 0.06 9.05
C ALA A 360 -8.30 0.09 10.19
N PHE A 361 -7.47 1.14 10.24
CA PHE A 361 -6.40 1.32 11.22
C PHE A 361 -6.64 2.49 12.20
N GLU A 362 -7.85 3.06 12.20
CA GLU A 362 -8.26 4.17 13.09
C GLU A 362 -7.34 5.40 13.03
N LEU A 363 -6.93 5.77 11.82
CA LEU A 363 -6.04 6.90 11.53
C LEU A 363 -6.84 8.20 11.32
N SER A 364 -6.19 9.33 11.64
CA SER A 364 -6.83 10.66 11.60
C SER A 364 -6.71 11.40 10.27
N PHE A 365 -6.12 10.79 9.24
CA PHE A 365 -5.89 11.39 7.91
C PHE A 365 -6.68 10.67 6.81
N GLY A 366 -6.53 11.07 5.55
CA GLY A 366 -7.32 10.56 4.42
C GLY A 366 -8.68 11.26 4.24
N LYS A 367 -8.81 12.52 4.69
CA LYS A 367 -10.02 13.35 4.55
C LYS A 367 -9.66 14.78 4.17
N ILE A 368 -10.56 15.45 3.44
CA ILE A 368 -10.52 16.90 3.20
C ILE A 368 -11.55 17.55 4.10
N GLU A 369 -11.09 18.22 5.17
CA GLU A 369 -11.96 18.92 6.10
C GLU A 369 -11.29 20.20 6.63
N SER A 370 -12.08 21.26 6.82
CA SER A 370 -11.56 22.50 7.41
C SER A 370 -11.09 22.24 8.85
N GLY A 371 -9.86 22.67 9.16
CA GLY A 371 -9.18 22.41 10.43
C GLY A 371 -8.35 21.12 10.45
N GLY A 372 -8.54 20.22 9.47
CA GLY A 372 -7.76 19.00 9.28
C GLY A 372 -6.32 19.27 8.81
N ILE A 373 -5.50 18.23 8.82
CA ILE A 373 -4.11 18.30 8.33
C ILE A 373 -4.13 18.52 6.80
N ALA A 374 -3.29 19.41 6.30
CA ALA A 374 -3.15 19.70 4.88
C ALA A 374 -2.31 18.63 4.16
N ASP A 375 -2.87 17.42 4.12
CA ASP A 375 -2.38 16.29 3.32
C ASP A 375 -3.29 16.16 2.09
N LEU A 376 -2.80 16.57 0.93
CA LEU A 376 -3.58 16.68 -0.31
C LEU A 376 -2.78 16.18 -1.50
N THR A 377 -3.46 15.65 -2.50
CA THR A 377 -2.87 15.48 -3.83
C THR A 377 -3.80 16.01 -4.92
N VAL A 378 -3.20 16.54 -5.98
CA VAL A 378 -3.90 17.00 -7.18
C VAL A 378 -3.53 16.07 -8.31
N ILE A 379 -4.55 15.55 -8.99
CA ILE A 379 -4.42 14.51 -10.01
C ILE A 379 -5.03 15.01 -11.31
N ASP A 380 -4.23 14.94 -12.38
CA ASP A 380 -4.69 15.19 -13.74
C ASP A 380 -5.32 13.92 -14.32
N LEU A 381 -6.65 13.92 -14.43
CA LEU A 381 -7.43 12.81 -14.94
C LEU A 381 -7.47 12.73 -16.48
N GLU A 382 -6.97 13.76 -17.17
CA GLU A 382 -7.07 13.90 -18.63
C GLU A 382 -5.74 13.65 -19.34
N HIS A 383 -4.64 14.11 -18.76
CA HIS A 383 -3.29 13.92 -19.31
C HIS A 383 -2.96 12.43 -19.43
N GLU A 384 -2.52 12.04 -20.62
CA GLU A 384 -2.15 10.68 -20.96
C GLU A 384 -0.63 10.58 -21.07
N GLU A 385 -0.04 9.59 -20.38
CA GLU A 385 1.39 9.35 -20.38
C GLU A 385 1.69 7.85 -20.32
N LYS A 386 2.80 7.43 -20.93
CA LYS A 386 3.30 6.07 -20.78
C LYS A 386 4.08 5.93 -19.49
N ILE A 387 3.86 4.82 -18.78
CA ILE A 387 4.70 4.42 -17.66
C ILE A 387 6.12 4.19 -18.18
N ASN A 388 7.06 5.03 -17.74
CA ASN A 388 8.48 4.91 -18.04
C ASN A 388 9.26 4.75 -16.73
N PRO A 389 9.77 3.55 -16.40
CA PRO A 389 10.53 3.31 -15.17
C PRO A 389 11.77 4.22 -15.03
N GLU A 390 12.39 4.61 -16.14
CA GLU A 390 13.57 5.50 -16.11
C GLU A 390 13.27 6.86 -15.46
N ASN A 391 12.01 7.30 -15.47
CA ASN A 391 11.58 8.56 -14.86
C ASN A 391 11.16 8.42 -13.38
N PHE A 392 11.24 7.22 -12.80
CA PHE A 392 10.81 6.99 -11.42
C PHE A 392 11.77 7.66 -10.42
N PHE A 393 11.20 8.19 -9.34
CA PHE A 393 11.95 8.72 -8.20
C PHE A 393 12.44 7.57 -7.30
N SER A 394 11.69 6.47 -7.27
CA SER A 394 12.12 5.18 -6.75
C SER A 394 13.42 4.73 -7.42
N LYS A 395 14.35 4.19 -6.63
CA LYS A 395 15.53 3.49 -7.15
C LYS A 395 15.12 2.16 -7.79
N GLY A 396 14.10 1.50 -7.25
CA GLY A 396 13.50 0.32 -7.86
C GLY A 396 12.84 0.67 -9.20
N LYS A 397 13.25 -0.06 -10.26
CA LYS A 397 12.69 0.05 -11.62
C LYS A 397 11.93 -1.20 -12.06
N ASN A 398 11.82 -2.18 -11.15
CA ASN A 398 11.28 -3.50 -11.36
C ASN A 398 9.75 -3.47 -11.42
N THR A 399 9.17 -3.29 -12.61
CA THR A 399 7.73 -3.21 -12.81
C THR A 399 7.30 -3.88 -14.13
N PRO A 400 6.18 -4.63 -14.15
CA PRO A 400 5.67 -5.26 -15.38
C PRO A 400 4.90 -4.27 -16.27
N PHE A 401 4.65 -3.05 -15.79
CA PHE A 401 3.76 -2.07 -16.44
C PHE A 401 4.49 -1.10 -17.36
N ALA A 402 5.79 -1.32 -17.63
CA ALA A 402 6.56 -0.45 -18.52
C ALA A 402 5.89 -0.33 -19.90
N GLY A 403 5.74 0.91 -20.38
CA GLY A 403 5.12 1.22 -21.68
C GLY A 403 3.60 1.22 -21.69
N TRP A 404 2.92 0.84 -20.61
CA TRP A 404 1.46 0.98 -20.50
C TRP A 404 1.08 2.46 -20.50
N THR A 405 0.09 2.80 -21.32
CA THR A 405 -0.43 4.16 -21.41
C THR A 405 -1.52 4.36 -20.36
N CYS A 406 -1.37 5.37 -19.51
CA CYS A 406 -2.31 5.67 -18.43
C CYS A 406 -2.68 7.15 -18.37
N LYS A 407 -3.83 7.43 -17.77
CA LYS A 407 -4.29 8.75 -17.29
C LYS A 407 -4.37 8.74 -15.77
N GLY A 408 -4.71 9.88 -15.15
CA GLY A 408 -4.88 9.96 -13.69
C GLY A 408 -3.53 10.11 -12.98
N TRP A 409 -2.70 11.04 -13.46
CA TRP A 409 -1.36 11.26 -12.93
C TRP A 409 -1.39 12.31 -11.81
N PRO A 410 -0.87 12.01 -10.61
CA PRO A 410 -0.60 13.03 -9.61
C PRO A 410 0.34 14.09 -10.20
N VAL A 411 0.02 15.36 -9.98
CA VAL A 411 0.80 16.52 -10.44
C VAL A 411 1.25 17.42 -9.30
N LEU A 412 0.62 17.32 -8.13
CA LEU A 412 1.01 18.05 -6.91
C LEU A 412 0.69 17.19 -5.69
N THR A 413 1.60 17.13 -4.73
CA THR A 413 1.39 16.46 -3.44
C THR A 413 1.85 17.37 -2.32
N ILE A 414 0.95 17.60 -1.36
CA ILE A 414 1.15 18.45 -0.19
C ILE A 414 1.10 17.57 1.05
N VAL A 415 2.12 17.65 1.90
CA VAL A 415 2.20 16.95 3.18
C VAL A 415 2.35 17.98 4.28
N GLU A 416 1.43 17.98 5.24
CA GLU A 416 1.38 18.94 6.35
C GLU A 416 1.56 20.39 5.87
N GLY A 417 0.89 20.71 4.75
CA GLY A 417 0.89 22.03 4.12
C GLY A 417 2.16 22.41 3.35
N SER A 418 3.16 21.53 3.29
CA SER A 418 4.37 21.71 2.48
C SER A 418 4.24 20.97 1.15
N ILE A 419 4.60 21.62 0.05
CA ILE A 419 4.69 20.96 -1.27
C ILE A 419 5.86 19.99 -1.25
N LYS A 420 5.58 18.71 -1.49
CA LYS A 420 6.56 17.62 -1.51
C LYS A 420 6.81 17.05 -2.89
N TYR A 421 5.86 17.24 -3.79
CA TYR A 421 6.01 16.94 -5.20
C TYR A 421 5.20 17.94 -6.02
N GLU A 422 5.78 18.43 -7.11
CA GLU A 422 5.10 19.26 -8.10
C GLU A 422 5.65 18.93 -9.48
N LYS A 423 4.78 18.57 -10.43
CA LYS A 423 5.16 18.32 -11.82
C LYS A 423 5.45 19.67 -12.48
N GLU A 424 6.56 19.78 -13.22
CA GLU A 424 7.04 21.05 -13.81
C GLU A 424 5.99 21.80 -14.64
N SER A 425 4.98 21.11 -15.19
CA SER A 425 3.92 21.70 -16.00
C SER A 425 2.74 22.29 -15.21
N VAL A 426 2.75 22.31 -13.87
CA VAL A 426 1.62 22.82 -13.05
C VAL A 426 1.44 24.34 -13.16
N HIS A 427 2.46 25.08 -13.61
CA HIS A 427 2.40 26.54 -13.79
C HIS A 427 2.33 27.02 -15.25
N ALA A 428 2.15 26.09 -16.21
CA ALA A 428 2.22 26.38 -17.65
C ALA A 428 0.90 26.88 -18.24
#